data_AF-A0AAD7C402-F1
#
_entry.id   AF-A0AAD7C402-F1
#
_cell.length_a   1.000
_cell.length_b   1.000
_cell.length_c   1.000
_cell.angle_alpha   90.00
_cell.angle_beta   90.00
_cell.angle_gamma   90.00
#
_symmetry.space_group_name_H-M   'P 1'
#
loop_
_entity.id
_entity.type
_entity.pdbx_description
1 polymer ?
#
loop_
_entity_poly.entity_id
_entity_poly.type
_entity_poly.pdbx_seq_one_letter_code
_entity_poly.pdbx_strand_id
1 'polypeptide(L)'
;VIGETDSAGIPLRPMWSVNDLVSSYPTPSLPSKTFNRLHQLSALIPPEEGTPEYGKLKSGLEEIIRLVEAVKLVNTEQITVYASHESTCNSSHEAANGRSLLQHAARTRDGFYIVDADKTR
;
A
#
# COMPACT_ATOMS: atom_id res chain seq x y z
N VAL A 1 34.08 -18.66 2.28
CA VAL A 1 35.00 -17.67 2.89
C VAL A 1 34.49 -17.38 4.29
N ILE A 2 35.20 -17.81 5.33
CA ILE A 2 34.81 -17.56 6.72
C ILE A 2 35.42 -16.19 7.07
N GLY A 3 34.59 -15.21 7.42
CA GLY A 3 35.03 -13.86 7.77
C GLY A 3 35.74 -13.81 9.12
N GLU A 4 36.34 -12.67 9.46
CA GLU A 4 36.93 -12.45 10.78
C GLU A 4 35.87 -12.66 11.88
N THR A 5 36.18 -13.48 12.87
CA THR A 5 35.30 -13.81 14.01
C THR A 5 35.93 -13.38 15.33
N ASP A 6 35.12 -12.99 16.30
CA ASP A 6 35.56 -12.76 17.68
C ASP A 6 35.93 -14.08 18.39
N SER A 7 36.55 -13.98 19.57
CA SER A 7 36.81 -15.03 20.55
C SER A 7 35.59 -15.92 20.86
N ALA A 8 34.37 -15.38 20.74
CA ALA A 8 33.11 -16.12 20.88
C ALA A 8 32.62 -16.81 19.57
N GLY A 9 33.38 -16.74 18.48
CA GLY A 9 33.01 -17.30 17.17
C GLY A 9 31.95 -16.50 16.41
N ILE A 10 31.60 -15.30 16.87
CA ILE A 10 30.63 -14.42 16.21
C ILE A 10 31.37 -13.65 15.11
N PRO A 11 30.85 -13.62 13.87
CA PRO A 11 31.48 -12.87 12.79
C PRO A 11 31.47 -11.37 13.07
N LEU A 12 32.65 -10.74 13.00
CA LEU A 12 32.85 -9.30 13.20
C LEU A 12 32.25 -8.46 12.07
N ARG A 13 32.00 -9.09 10.92
CA ARG A 13 31.31 -8.49 9.78
C ARG A 13 30.19 -9.42 9.32
N PRO A 14 29.00 -8.88 9.02
CA PRO A 14 27.94 -9.69 8.44
C PRO A 14 28.38 -10.19 7.06
N MET A 15 28.15 -11.46 6.77
CA MET A 15 28.51 -12.03 5.46
C MET A 15 27.67 -11.46 4.31
N TRP A 16 26.52 -10.87 4.64
CA TRP A 16 25.63 -10.19 3.71
C TRP A 16 24.83 -9.13 4.46
N SER A 17 24.49 -8.05 3.76
CA SER A 17 23.62 -6.99 4.25
C SER A 17 22.27 -7.07 3.53
N VAL A 18 21.18 -6.99 4.28
CA VAL A 18 19.83 -6.91 3.71
C VAL A 18 19.70 -5.66 2.82
N ASN A 19 20.30 -4.54 3.22
CA ASN A 19 20.27 -3.32 2.44
C ASN A 19 20.98 -3.47 1.09
N ASP A 20 22.11 -4.18 1.07
CA ASP A 20 22.88 -4.41 -0.15
C ASP A 20 22.12 -5.35 -1.10
N LEU A 21 21.49 -6.40 -0.53
CA LEU A 21 20.63 -7.30 -1.28
C LEU A 21 19.44 -6.55 -1.90
N VAL A 22 18.73 -5.74 -1.11
CA VAL A 22 17.57 -4.96 -1.57
C VAL A 22 17.97 -3.92 -2.63
N SER A 23 19.13 -3.28 -2.46
CA SER A 23 19.65 -2.29 -3.41
C SER A 23 20.11 -2.91 -4.73
N SER A 24 20.42 -4.21 -4.75
CA SER A 24 20.85 -4.92 -5.97
C SER A 24 19.72 -5.16 -6.96
N TYR A 25 18.46 -5.08 -6.52
CA TYR A 25 17.31 -5.27 -7.40
C TYR A 25 17.08 -4.04 -8.31
N PRO A 26 16.73 -4.25 -9.58
CA PRO A 26 16.41 -3.16 -10.48
C PRO A 26 15.17 -2.41 -9.98
N THR A 27 15.19 -1.09 -10.04
CA THR A 27 14.00 -0.28 -9.76
C THR A 27 13.06 -0.35 -10.97
N PRO A 28 11.84 -0.87 -10.81
CA PRO A 28 10.89 -0.95 -11.92
C PRO A 28 10.40 0.46 -12.28
N SER A 29 10.27 0.74 -13.58
CA SER A 29 9.76 2.02 -14.04
C SER A 29 8.24 2.03 -14.04
N LEU A 30 7.65 3.02 -13.36
CA LEU A 30 6.21 3.22 -13.32
C LEU A 30 5.76 4.15 -14.48
N PRO A 31 4.97 3.68 -15.46
CA PRO A 31 4.45 4.55 -16.50
C PRO A 31 3.51 5.62 -15.92
N SER A 32 3.57 6.86 -16.42
CA SER A 32 2.71 7.97 -15.93
C SER A 32 1.21 7.63 -15.99
N LYS A 33 0.78 6.89 -17.04
CA LYS A 33 -0.60 6.39 -17.16
C LYS A 33 -1.00 5.49 -15.99
N THR A 34 -0.12 4.61 -15.54
CA THR A 34 -0.37 3.71 -14.40
C THR A 34 -0.39 4.50 -13.10
N PHE A 35 0.53 5.46 -12.92
CA PHE A 35 0.55 6.35 -11.77
C PHE A 35 -0.76 7.16 -11.63
N ASN A 36 -1.24 7.76 -12.72
CA ASN A 36 -2.50 8.51 -12.74
C ASN A 36 -3.69 7.58 -12.47
N ARG A 37 -3.69 6.36 -13.04
CA ARG A 37 -4.72 5.35 -12.77
C ARG A 37 -4.74 4.93 -11.30
N LEU A 38 -3.59 4.79 -10.65
CA LEU A 38 -3.52 4.47 -9.22
C LEU A 38 -4.12 5.60 -8.36
N HIS A 39 -3.83 6.87 -8.69
CA HIS A 39 -4.43 8.00 -8.00
C HIS A 39 -5.95 7.99 -8.15
N GLN A 40 -6.46 7.75 -9.37
CA GLN A 40 -7.88 7.64 -9.63
C GLN A 40 -8.55 6.50 -8.83
N LEU A 41 -7.94 5.32 -8.79
CA LEU A 41 -8.47 4.17 -8.05
C LEU A 41 -8.48 4.41 -6.53
N SER A 42 -7.51 5.16 -6.04
CA SER A 42 -7.41 5.56 -4.64
C SER A 42 -8.25 6.80 -4.30
N ALA A 43 -9.05 7.31 -5.24
CA ALA A 43 -9.81 8.55 -5.11
C ALA A 43 -8.94 9.77 -4.70
N LEU A 44 -7.69 9.79 -5.16
CA LEU A 44 -6.73 10.87 -4.96
C LEU A 44 -6.62 11.74 -6.21
N ILE A 45 -6.31 13.02 -6.01
CA ILE A 45 -6.00 13.95 -7.09
C ILE A 45 -4.50 13.80 -7.42
N PRO A 46 -4.13 13.45 -8.67
CA PRO A 46 -2.74 13.34 -9.05
C PRO A 46 -2.07 14.72 -9.09
N PRO A 47 -0.80 14.85 -8.64
CA PRO A 47 -0.03 16.07 -8.81
C PRO A 47 0.29 16.31 -10.30
N GLU A 48 0.51 17.57 -10.68
CA GLU A 48 0.81 17.94 -12.07
C GLU A 48 2.12 17.29 -12.55
N GLU A 49 2.12 16.79 -13.79
CA GLU A 49 3.30 16.15 -14.39
C GLU A 49 4.44 17.17 -14.54
N GLY A 50 5.62 16.79 -14.05
CA GLY A 50 6.82 17.66 -14.07
C GLY A 50 7.01 18.48 -12.79
N THR A 51 6.06 18.44 -11.85
CA THR A 51 6.29 19.02 -10.51
C THR A 51 7.30 18.20 -9.71
N PRO A 52 8.06 18.81 -8.78
CA PRO A 52 8.98 18.07 -7.91
C PRO A 52 8.22 17.08 -7.00
N GLU A 53 6.97 17.40 -6.65
CA GLU A 53 6.10 16.53 -5.87
C GLU A 53 5.72 15.26 -6.63
N TYR A 54 5.37 15.39 -7.92
CA TYR A 54 5.14 14.25 -8.80
C TYR A 54 6.37 13.33 -8.87
N GLY A 55 7.55 13.92 -9.06
CA GLY A 55 8.82 13.18 -9.11
C GLY A 55 9.10 12.40 -7.82
N LYS A 56 8.96 13.06 -6.67
CA LYS A 56 9.17 12.46 -5.35
C LYS A 56 8.19 11.32 -5.06
N LEU A 57 6.92 11.50 -5.39
CA LEU A 57 5.90 10.49 -5.14
C LEU A 57 6.07 9.28 -6.08
N LYS A 58 6.40 9.55 -7.35
CA LYS A 58 6.70 8.51 -8.33
C LYS A 58 7.91 7.68 -7.92
N SER A 59 9.03 8.30 -7.52
CA SER A 59 10.22 7.57 -7.09
C SER A 59 9.96 6.75 -5.82
N GLY A 60 9.19 7.29 -4.87
CA GLY A 60 8.81 6.57 -3.66
C GLY A 60 7.97 5.31 -3.96
N LEU A 61 7.02 5.41 -4.89
CA LEU A 61 6.25 4.24 -5.33
C LEU A 61 7.13 3.20 -6.04
N GLU A 62 8.03 3.62 -6.91
CA GLU A 62 8.96 2.72 -7.60
C GLU A 62 9.87 1.97 -6.60
N GLU A 63 10.31 2.65 -5.54
CA GLU A 63 11.07 2.03 -4.46
C GLU A 63 10.24 1.00 -3.67
N ILE A 64 8.98 1.31 -3.35
CA ILE A 64 8.08 0.35 -2.69
C ILE A 64 7.84 -0.87 -3.58
N ILE A 65 7.62 -0.66 -4.88
CA ILE A 65 7.41 -1.76 -5.82
C ILE A 65 8.65 -2.65 -5.87
N ARG A 66 9.87 -2.07 -5.91
CA ARG A 66 11.13 -2.84 -5.85
C ARG A 66 11.19 -3.74 -4.61
N LEU A 67 10.78 -3.24 -3.45
CA LEU A 67 10.73 -4.04 -2.21
C LEU A 67 9.76 -5.21 -2.32
N VAL A 68 8.56 -4.97 -2.85
CA VAL A 68 7.53 -6.00 -2.98
C VAL A 68 7.87 -7.03 -4.06
N GLU A 69 8.58 -6.62 -5.12
CA GLU A 69 9.03 -7.54 -6.16
C GLU A 69 10.01 -8.60 -5.65
N ALA A 70 10.82 -8.28 -4.63
CA ALA A 70 11.69 -9.27 -4.00
C ALA A 70 10.90 -10.43 -3.37
N VAL A 71 9.67 -10.19 -2.91
CA VAL A 71 8.79 -11.23 -2.35
C VAL A 71 8.35 -12.24 -3.43
N LYS A 72 8.28 -11.82 -4.70
CA LYS A 72 7.93 -12.73 -5.81
C LYS A 72 8.95 -13.84 -6.02
N LEU A 73 10.18 -13.67 -5.53
CA LEU A 73 11.25 -14.68 -5.65
C LEU A 73 11.16 -15.76 -4.56
N VAL A 74 10.30 -15.58 -3.56
CA VAL A 74 10.13 -16.54 -2.47
C VAL A 74 9.21 -17.68 -2.92
N ASN A 75 9.63 -18.92 -2.72
CA ASN A 75 8.77 -20.07 -2.98
C ASN A 75 7.61 -20.10 -1.97
N THR A 76 6.39 -19.97 -2.48
CA THR A 76 5.14 -19.96 -1.69
C THR A 76 4.23 -21.16 -1.99
N GLU A 77 4.72 -22.18 -2.70
CA GLU A 77 3.95 -23.36 -3.16
C GLU A 77 3.29 -24.15 -2.02
N GLN A 78 3.81 -24.04 -0.79
CA GLN A 78 3.31 -24.76 0.38
C GLN A 78 2.37 -23.92 1.27
N ILE A 79 2.07 -22.68 0.89
CA ILE A 79 1.26 -21.77 1.71
C ILE A 79 -0.22 -21.90 1.33
N THR A 80 -1.03 -22.40 2.25
CA THR A 80 -2.49 -22.40 2.14
C THR A 80 -3.05 -21.07 2.63
N VAL A 81 -3.55 -20.23 1.72
CA VAL A 81 -4.24 -18.99 2.07
C VAL A 81 -5.64 -19.34 2.56
N TYR A 82 -5.80 -19.54 3.86
CA TYR A 82 -7.12 -19.60 4.47
C TYR A 82 -7.68 -18.18 4.46
N ALA A 83 -8.61 -17.92 3.54
CA ALA A 83 -9.47 -16.75 3.66
C ALA A 83 -10.25 -16.92 4.97
N SER A 84 -9.80 -16.23 6.02
CA SER A 84 -10.57 -16.10 7.24
C SER A 84 -11.85 -15.37 6.86
N HIS A 85 -12.92 -16.14 6.61
CA HIS A 85 -14.26 -15.59 6.57
C HIS A 85 -14.49 -15.00 7.96
N GLU A 86 -14.45 -13.66 8.07
CA GLU A 86 -15.03 -12.98 9.22
C GLU A 86 -16.49 -13.47 9.31
N SER A 87 -16.72 -14.41 10.22
CA SER A 87 -18.05 -14.80 10.63
C SER A 87 -18.65 -13.57 11.27
N THR A 88 -19.56 -12.91 10.57
CA THR A 88 -20.29 -11.76 11.08
C THR A 88 -20.98 -12.20 12.36
N CYS A 89 -20.43 -11.80 13.51
CA CYS A 89 -21.15 -11.90 14.76
C CYS A 89 -22.31 -10.92 14.64
N ASN A 90 -23.52 -11.44 14.52
CA ASN A 90 -24.74 -10.65 14.73
C ASN A 90 -24.79 -10.28 16.21
N SER A 91 -23.92 -9.36 16.63
CA SER A 91 -24.09 -8.65 17.88
C SER A 91 -25.36 -7.84 17.72
N SER A 92 -26.35 -8.15 18.55
CA SER A 92 -27.63 -7.45 18.64
C SER A 92 -27.42 -6.05 19.22
N HIS A 93 -26.57 -5.24 18.59
CA HIS A 93 -26.53 -3.82 18.82
C HIS A 93 -27.73 -3.23 18.09
N GLU A 94 -28.50 -2.41 18.82
CA GLU A 94 -29.54 -1.55 18.28
C GLU A 94 -28.88 -0.57 17.29
N ALA A 95 -28.65 -1.06 16.07
CA ALA A 95 -27.93 -0.32 15.05
C ALA A 95 -28.75 0.92 14.72
N ALA A 96 -28.10 2.07 14.70
CA ALA A 96 -28.72 3.29 14.21
C ALA A 96 -29.20 3.02 12.78
N ASN A 97 -30.52 3.02 12.57
CA ASN A 97 -31.14 2.60 11.32
C ASN A 97 -31.71 3.80 10.56
N GLY A 98 -31.54 3.79 9.23
CA GLY A 98 -32.18 4.74 8.34
C GLY A 98 -31.75 6.19 8.56
N ARG A 99 -32.71 7.09 8.77
CA ARG A 99 -32.47 8.54 8.84
C ARG A 99 -31.65 8.99 10.04
N SER A 100 -31.55 8.20 11.12
CA SER A 100 -30.70 8.56 12.26
C SER A 100 -29.22 8.61 11.88
N LEU A 101 -28.79 7.87 10.85
CA LEU A 101 -27.42 7.90 10.34
C LEU A 101 -27.05 9.24 9.67
N LEU A 102 -28.05 10.04 9.28
CA LEU A 102 -27.82 11.36 8.67
C LEU A 102 -27.26 12.37 9.67
N GLN A 103 -27.40 12.15 10.98
CA GLN A 103 -26.82 13.04 12.00
C GLN A 103 -25.28 13.06 11.98
N HIS A 104 -24.67 12.02 11.41
CA HIS A 104 -23.22 11.90 11.27
C HIS A 104 -22.71 12.39 9.90
N ALA A 105 -23.61 12.76 8.99
CA ALA A 105 -23.24 13.22 7.67
C ALA A 105 -22.74 14.66 7.72
N ALA A 106 -21.67 14.96 7.00
CA ALA A 106 -21.17 16.33 6.87
C ALA A 106 -22.17 17.26 6.14
N ARG A 107 -22.95 16.72 5.18
CA ARG A 107 -23.95 17.46 4.41
C ARG A 107 -25.17 16.60 4.12
N THR A 108 -26.36 17.16 4.36
CA THR A 108 -27.65 16.50 4.10
C THR A 108 -28.66 17.49 3.53
N ARG A 109 -29.51 17.06 2.59
CA ARG A 109 -30.63 17.87 2.07
C ARG A 109 -31.82 16.98 1.80
N ASP A 110 -33.01 17.44 2.19
CA ASP A 110 -34.30 16.75 1.98
C ASP A 110 -34.31 15.28 2.45
N GLY A 111 -33.52 14.96 3.48
CA GLY A 111 -33.41 13.59 4.02
C GLY A 111 -32.46 12.66 3.26
N PHE A 112 -31.54 13.22 2.46
CA PHE A 112 -30.54 12.48 1.70
C PHE A 112 -29.11 13.02 1.94
N TYR A 113 -28.11 12.15 1.75
CA TYR A 113 -26.71 12.56 1.67
C TYR A 113 -26.48 13.40 0.43
N ILE A 114 -25.75 14.51 0.57
CA ILE A 114 -25.31 15.31 -0.57
C ILE A 114 -23.85 14.95 -0.86
N VAL A 115 -23.56 14.59 -2.10
CA VAL A 115 -22.21 14.36 -2.59
C VAL A 115 -21.98 15.29 -3.78
N ASP A 116 -20.86 16.00 -3.78
CA ASP A 116 -20.48 16.84 -4.90
C ASP A 116 -20.17 15.93 -6.10
N ALA A 117 -20.84 16.16 -7.22
CA ALA A 117 -20.70 15.33 -8.42
C ALA A 117 -19.47 15.74 -9.24
N ASP A 118 -18.30 15.85 -8.60
CA ASP A 118 -17.04 16.06 -9.32
C ASP A 118 -16.49 14.70 -9.77
N LYS A 119 -17.03 14.21 -10.89
CA LYS A 119 -16.37 13.17 -11.69
C LYS A 119 -15.89 13.80 -12.99
N THR A 120 -14.61 14.13 -13.03
CA THR A 120 -13.88 14.26 -14.29
C THR A 120 -13.88 12.90 -14.99
N ARG A 121 -14.33 12.89 -16.25
CA ARG A 121 -14.53 11.69 -17.08
C ARG A 121 -13.24 11.28 -17.78
#